data_AF-A0A0N4WQS7-F1
#
_entry.id   AF-A0A0N4WQS7-F1
#
_cell.length_a   1.000
_cell.length_b   1.000
_cell.length_c   1.000
_cell.angle_alpha   90.00
_cell.angle_beta   90.00
_cell.angle_gamma   90.00
#
_symmetry.space_group_name_H-M   'P 1'
#
loop_
_entity.id
_entity.type
_entity.pdbx_description
1 polymer ?
#
loop_
_entity_poly.entity_id
_entity_poly.type
_entity_poly.pdbx_seq_one_letter_code
_entity_poly.pdbx_strand_id
1 'polypeptide(L)'
;MTTFNLKSGYHHVRILEGHMRYFLPFGLSSAPYIFTKLYCFIKVWRTQGRGVAIYIDDGIIFERSVEACSETVYIIRANLSRAGWFFAQEKCKWSPSQTCQWLGLDVNLSSMIISVSTERLSKAMQIPKEFTKTAGPHYMTDCVGVE
;
A
#
# COMPACT_ATOMS: atom_id res chain seq x y z
N MET A 1 -4.61 7.54 14.51
CA MET A 1 -4.54 6.89 13.19
C MET A 1 -4.50 5.39 13.35
N THR A 2 -4.95 4.65 12.36
CA THR A 2 -4.87 3.19 12.28
C THR A 2 -4.55 2.78 10.85
N THR A 3 -3.84 1.68 10.66
CA THR A 3 -3.57 1.14 9.32
C THR A 3 -4.20 -0.23 9.17
N PHE A 4 -4.56 -0.57 7.94
CA PHE A 4 -5.10 -1.88 7.62
C PHE A 4 -4.60 -2.35 6.27
N ASN A 5 -4.52 -3.66 6.10
CA ASN A 5 -4.11 -4.27 4.84
C ASN A 5 -5.18 -5.25 4.38
N LEU A 6 -5.58 -5.15 3.11
CA LEU A 6 -6.52 -6.08 2.51
C LEU A 6 -5.81 -7.35 2.08
N LYS A 7 -6.40 -8.50 2.41
CA LYS A 7 -5.82 -9.80 2.10
C LYS A 7 -5.81 -10.02 0.59
N SER A 8 -4.67 -10.47 0.08
CA SER A 8 -4.49 -10.93 -1.30
C SER A 8 -4.68 -9.85 -2.38
N GLY A 9 -4.54 -8.56 -2.07
CA GLY A 9 -4.56 -7.49 -3.09
C GLY A 9 -5.81 -7.58 -3.98
N TYR A 10 -5.65 -7.64 -5.30
CA TYR A 10 -6.77 -7.82 -6.24
C TYR A 10 -7.14 -9.28 -6.57
N HIS A 11 -6.48 -10.28 -5.97
CA HIS A 11 -6.71 -11.70 -6.25
C HIS A 11 -8.04 -12.25 -5.75
N HIS A 12 -8.85 -11.44 -5.05
CA HIS A 12 -10.20 -11.82 -4.64
C HIS A 12 -11.27 -11.26 -5.58
N VAL A 13 -10.91 -10.39 -6.54
CA VAL A 13 -11.85 -9.84 -7.53
C VAL A 13 -12.10 -10.89 -8.60
N ARG A 14 -13.30 -11.48 -8.61
CA ARG A 14 -13.71 -12.44 -9.63
C ARG A 14 -13.96 -11.74 -10.96
N ILE A 15 -13.55 -12.39 -12.04
CA ILE A 15 -13.91 -12.00 -13.41
C ILE A 15 -15.12 -12.82 -13.83
N LEU A 16 -16.04 -12.20 -14.56
CA LEU A 16 -17.24 -12.87 -15.08
C LEU A 16 -16.85 -14.08 -15.94
N GLU A 17 -17.56 -15.19 -15.75
CA GLU A 17 -17.40 -16.41 -16.55
C GLU A 17 -17.60 -16.08 -18.04
N GLY A 18 -16.63 -16.46 -18.88
CA GLY A 18 -16.60 -16.16 -20.31
C GLY A 18 -15.47 -15.20 -20.75
N HIS A 19 -14.93 -14.38 -19.84
CA HIS A 19 -13.81 -13.49 -20.14
C HIS A 19 -12.45 -14.01 -19.63
N MET A 20 -12.42 -14.64 -18.45
CA MET A 20 -11.29 -15.39 -17.90
C MET A 20 -11.82 -16.36 -16.84
N ARG A 21 -11.22 -17.54 -16.71
CA ARG A 21 -11.66 -18.59 -15.77
C ARG A 21 -11.22 -18.34 -14.30
N TYR A 22 -10.65 -17.17 -14.00
CA TYR A 22 -9.89 -16.91 -12.78
C TYR A 22 -10.16 -15.51 -12.18
N PHE A 23 -9.57 -15.24 -11.02
CA PHE A 23 -9.51 -13.92 -10.39
C PHE A 23 -8.61 -12.95 -11.17
N LEU A 24 -8.72 -11.64 -10.89
CA LEU A 24 -7.90 -10.60 -11.51
C LEU A 24 -6.39 -10.92 -11.34
N PRO A 25 -5.65 -11.18 -12.44
CA PRO A 25 -4.28 -11.68 -12.34
C PRO A 25 -3.24 -10.58 -12.07
N PHE A 26 -2.18 -10.93 -11.33
CA PHE A 26 -0.96 -10.12 -11.21
C PHE A 26 -0.36 -9.87 -12.59
N GLY A 27 0.04 -8.62 -12.84
CA GLY A 27 0.67 -8.22 -14.10
C GLY A 27 -0.29 -7.75 -15.19
N LEU A 28 -1.61 -7.85 -14.99
CA LEU A 28 -2.56 -7.22 -15.90
C LEU A 28 -2.53 -5.70 -15.75
N SER A 29 -2.23 -4.98 -16.83
CA SER A 29 -2.10 -3.53 -16.83
C SER A 29 -3.36 -2.79 -16.37
N SER A 30 -4.55 -3.37 -16.60
CA SER A 30 -5.82 -2.80 -16.17
C SER A 30 -6.20 -3.16 -14.72
N ALA A 31 -5.51 -4.10 -14.08
CA ALA A 31 -5.87 -4.55 -12.73
C ALA A 31 -5.86 -3.41 -11.69
N PRO A 32 -4.83 -2.54 -11.62
CA PRO A 32 -4.84 -1.41 -10.70
C PRO A 32 -6.00 -0.44 -10.95
N TYR A 33 -6.31 -0.16 -12.23
CA TYR A 33 -7.42 0.73 -12.59
C TYR A 33 -8.75 0.16 -12.12
N ILE A 34 -9.04 -1.11 -12.44
CA ILE A 34 -10.26 -1.80 -12.01
C ILE A 34 -10.38 -1.76 -10.49
N PHE A 35 -9.28 -2.04 -9.79
CA PHE A 35 -9.25 -2.06 -8.34
C PHE A 35 -9.58 -0.70 -7.72
N THR A 36 -9.07 0.41 -8.29
CA THR A 36 -9.45 1.76 -7.83
C THR A 36 -10.94 2.07 -8.00
N LYS A 37 -11.61 1.48 -9.01
CA LYS A 37 -13.06 1.66 -9.22
C LYS A 37 -13.90 0.88 -8.21
N LEU A 38 -13.39 -0.22 -7.67
CA LEU A 38 -14.08 -0.99 -6.62
C LEU A 38 -14.11 -0.24 -5.28
N TYR A 39 -13.20 0.72 -5.06
CA TYR A 39 -13.17 1.57 -3.85
C TYR A 39 -14.16 2.74 -3.88
N CYS A 40 -15.34 2.56 -4.47
CA CYS A 40 -16.39 3.59 -4.47
C CYS A 40 -16.78 4.06 -3.05
N PHE A 41 -16.58 3.22 -2.03
CA PHE A 41 -16.82 3.51 -0.61
C PHE A 41 -16.02 4.69 -0.07
N ILE A 42 -14.80 4.92 -0.56
CA ILE A 42 -13.92 6.00 -0.07
C ILE A 42 -14.61 7.36 -0.21
N LYS A 43 -15.32 7.58 -1.33
CA LYS A 43 -16.06 8.82 -1.57
C LYS A 43 -17.13 9.02 -0.50
N VAL A 44 -17.90 7.98 -0.18
CA VAL A 44 -18.97 8.03 0.83
C VAL A 44 -18.41 8.34 2.21
N TRP A 45 -17.36 7.64 2.65
CA TRP A 45 -16.75 7.88 3.96
C TRP A 45 -16.19 9.30 4.08
N ARG A 46 -15.53 9.81 3.04
CA ARG A 46 -15.02 11.18 3.02
C ARG A 46 -16.12 12.23 3.05
N THR A 47 -17.25 12.00 2.35
CA THR A 47 -18.41 12.90 2.44
C THR A 47 -19.06 12.91 3.83
N GLN A 48 -18.86 11.84 4.61
CA GLN A 48 -19.27 11.77 6.01
C GLN A 48 -18.25 12.39 6.98
N GLY A 49 -17.19 13.03 6.47
CA GLY A 49 -16.15 13.66 7.27
C GLY A 49 -15.10 12.68 7.83
N ARG A 50 -15.11 11.41 7.41
CA ARG A 50 -14.19 10.40 7.92
C ARG A 50 -12.86 10.43 7.17
N GLY A 51 -11.76 10.47 7.92
CA GLY A 51 -10.42 10.50 7.35
C GLY A 51 -9.97 9.10 6.92
N VAL A 52 -9.89 8.87 5.61
CA VAL A 52 -9.47 7.59 5.04
C VAL A 52 -8.71 7.78 3.73
N ALA A 53 -7.63 7.02 3.57
CA ALA A 53 -6.92 6.85 2.32
C ALA A 53 -6.57 5.38 2.11
N ILE A 54 -6.64 4.91 0.87
CA ILE A 54 -6.28 3.55 0.47
C ILE A 54 -5.39 3.65 -0.76
N TYR A 55 -4.27 2.96 -0.73
CA TYR A 55 -3.38 2.76 -1.85
C TYR A 55 -3.31 1.27 -2.16
N ILE A 56 -4.00 0.85 -3.23
CA ILE A 56 -4.20 -0.56 -3.56
C ILE A 56 -4.70 -1.30 -2.31
N ASP A 57 -3.93 -2.17 -1.69
CA ASP A 57 -4.32 -2.97 -0.52
C ASP A 57 -3.98 -2.33 0.83
N ASP A 58 -3.20 -1.25 0.84
CA ASP A 58 -2.73 -0.59 2.06
C ASP A 58 -3.60 0.64 2.41
N GLY A 59 -4.30 0.56 3.53
CA GLY A 59 -5.25 1.57 4.00
C GLY A 59 -4.80 2.25 5.28
N ILE A 60 -5.13 3.54 5.39
CA ILE A 60 -4.94 4.35 6.60
C ILE A 60 -6.24 5.09 6.93
N ILE A 61 -6.54 5.13 8.23
CA ILE A 61 -7.65 5.88 8.82
C ILE A 61 -7.07 6.88 9.81
N PHE A 62 -7.59 8.10 9.79
CA PHE A 62 -7.13 9.18 10.65
C PHE A 62 -8.31 10.04 11.08
N GLU A 63 -8.35 10.38 12.37
CA GLU A 63 -9.43 11.14 12.98
C GLU A 63 -8.86 12.05 14.06
N ARG A 64 -9.68 13.01 14.53
CA ARG A 64 -9.26 14.03 15.51
C ARG A 64 -9.18 13.52 16.95
N SER A 65 -9.83 12.40 17.28
CA SER A 65 -9.79 11.78 18.61
C SER A 65 -9.70 10.25 18.51
N VAL A 66 -9.35 9.61 19.63
CA VAL A 66 -9.26 8.14 19.72
C VAL A 66 -10.63 7.49 19.53
N GLU A 67 -11.67 8.10 20.07
CA GLU A 67 -13.06 7.65 20.01
C GLU A 67 -13.58 7.71 18.57
N ALA A 68 -13.41 8.86 17.91
CA ALA A 68 -13.76 9.03 16.50
C ALA A 68 -12.99 8.05 15.61
N CYS A 69 -11.68 7.85 15.89
CA CYS A 69 -10.87 6.88 15.15
C CYS A 69 -11.40 5.46 15.30
N SER A 70 -11.77 5.06 16.51
CA SER A 70 -12.32 3.73 16.81
C SER A 70 -13.68 3.52 16.14
N GLU A 71 -14.54 4.54 16.13
CA GLU A 71 -15.84 4.51 15.44
C GLU A 71 -15.65 4.38 13.92
N THR A 72 -14.78 5.20 13.32
CA THR A 72 -14.46 5.13 11.89
C THR A 72 -13.87 3.77 11.52
N VAL A 73 -13.00 3.19 12.36
CA VAL A 73 -12.47 1.83 12.19
C VAL A 73 -13.60 0.81 12.16
N TYR A 74 -14.53 0.86 13.12
CA TYR A 74 -15.67 -0.05 13.18
C TYR A 74 -16.51 0.01 11.90
N ILE A 75 -16.85 1.22 11.45
CA ILE A 75 -17.68 1.45 10.26
C ILE A 75 -16.99 0.98 8.98
N ILE A 76 -15.72 1.31 8.80
CA ILE A 76 -14.96 0.93 7.59
C ILE A 76 -14.80 -0.59 7.55
N ARG A 77 -14.47 -1.24 8.67
CA ARG A 77 -14.37 -2.70 8.76
C ARG A 77 -15.70 -3.37 8.41
N ALA A 78 -16.79 -2.93 9.02
CA ALA A 78 -18.11 -3.49 8.77
C ALA A 78 -18.53 -3.34 7.29
N ASN A 79 -18.30 -2.16 6.71
CA ASN A 79 -18.63 -1.90 5.30
C ASN A 79 -17.81 -2.76 4.34
N LEU A 80 -16.49 -2.84 4.55
CA LEU A 80 -15.60 -3.64 3.71
C LEU A 80 -15.91 -5.13 3.84
N SER A 81 -16.08 -5.65 5.06
CA SER A 81 -16.45 -7.06 5.26
C SER A 81 -17.80 -7.41 4.64
N ARG A 82 -18.81 -6.53 4.75
CA ARG A 82 -20.10 -6.71 4.09
C ARG A 82 -19.99 -6.67 2.56
N ALA A 83 -19.04 -5.92 2.02
CA ALA A 83 -18.74 -5.88 0.59
C ALA A 83 -17.84 -7.05 0.13
N GLY A 84 -17.53 -8.01 1.01
CA GLY A 84 -16.77 -9.21 0.66
C GLY A 84 -15.24 -9.06 0.73
N TRP A 85 -14.74 -7.99 1.33
CA TRP A 85 -13.30 -7.78 1.51
C TRP A 85 -12.80 -8.48 2.77
N PHE A 86 -11.59 -9.02 2.67
CA PHE A 86 -10.89 -9.68 3.77
C PHE A 86 -9.66 -8.87 4.18
N PHE A 87 -9.31 -8.95 5.46
CA PHE A 87 -8.15 -8.25 6.00
C PHE A 87 -7.01 -9.24 6.30
N ALA A 88 -5.77 -8.83 6.01
CA ALA A 88 -4.58 -9.50 6.50
C ALA A 88 -4.39 -9.11 7.96
N GLN A 89 -5.06 -9.82 8.88
CA GLN A 89 -5.18 -9.42 10.29
C GLN A 89 -3.82 -9.21 10.96
N GLU A 90 -2.82 -10.01 10.59
CA GLU A 90 -1.45 -9.93 11.06
C GLU A 90 -0.72 -8.64 10.65
N LYS A 91 -1.19 -7.97 9.58
CA LYS A 91 -0.65 -6.70 9.08
C LYS A 91 -1.48 -5.49 9.51
N CYS A 92 -2.68 -5.69 10.05
CA CYS A 92 -3.57 -4.62 10.43
C CYS A 92 -3.24 -4.08 11.83
N LYS A 93 -3.30 -2.75 12.00
CA LYS A 93 -3.13 -2.05 13.28
C LYS A 93 -4.42 -1.29 13.59
N TRP A 94 -5.37 -1.99 14.21
CA TRP A 94 -6.72 -1.47 14.48
C TRP A 94 -6.83 -0.54 15.69
N SER A 95 -5.89 -0.62 16.63
CA SER A 95 -5.87 0.26 17.79
C SER A 95 -5.35 1.65 17.37
N PRO A 96 -6.09 2.74 17.66
CA PRO A 96 -5.63 4.09 17.34
C PRO A 96 -4.28 4.41 17.95
N SER A 97 -3.38 4.97 17.14
CA SER A 97 -2.05 5.42 17.53
C SER A 97 -1.75 6.81 16.97
N GLN A 98 -0.92 7.57 17.67
CA GLN A 98 -0.36 8.83 17.16
C GLN A 98 0.83 8.59 16.22
N THR A 99 1.36 7.39 16.18
CA THR A 99 2.42 6.98 15.27
C THR A 99 1.98 5.83 14.39
N CYS A 100 2.32 5.88 13.10
CA CYS A 100 2.15 4.74 12.20
C CYS A 100 3.17 4.76 11.07
N GLN A 101 3.39 3.59 10.47
CA GLN A 101 4.11 3.47 9.22
C GLN A 101 3.08 3.15 8.11
N TRP A 102 3.09 3.92 7.02
CA TRP A 102 2.20 3.72 5.87
C TRP A 102 2.95 4.07 4.58
N LEU A 103 2.93 3.18 3.57
CA LEU A 103 3.67 3.35 2.31
C LEU A 103 5.18 3.63 2.47
N GLY A 104 5.80 3.09 3.53
CA GLY A 104 7.22 3.31 3.83
C GLY A 104 7.53 4.73 4.34
N LEU A 105 6.52 5.43 4.86
CA LEU A 105 6.65 6.68 5.59
C LEU A 105 6.29 6.45 7.05
N ASP A 106 7.07 7.01 7.96
CA ASP A 106 6.75 7.12 9.37
C ASP A 106 6.00 8.44 9.60
N VAL A 107 4.79 8.33 10.17
CA VAL A 107 3.94 9.47 10.50
C VAL A 107 3.87 9.58 12.02
N ASN A 108 4.21 10.73 12.57
CA ASN A 108 4.10 11.04 13.99
C ASN A 108 3.24 12.29 14.19
N LEU A 109 2.05 12.12 14.75
CA LEU A 109 1.11 13.22 15.02
C LEU A 109 1.45 14.02 16.27
N SER A 110 2.22 13.47 17.21
CA SER A 110 2.63 14.19 18.42
C SER A 110 3.68 15.26 18.08
N SER A 111 4.62 14.94 17.19
CA SER A 111 5.62 15.88 16.68
C SER A 111 5.22 16.57 15.38
N MET A 112 4.13 16.12 14.74
CA MET A 112 3.66 16.59 13.42
C MET A 112 4.71 16.43 12.32
N ILE A 113 5.42 15.30 12.33
CA ILE A 113 6.49 14.97 11.38
C ILE A 113 6.09 13.76 10.53
N ILE A 114 6.38 13.85 9.23
CA ILE A 114 6.37 12.72 8.30
C ILE A 114 7.80 12.53 7.79
N SER A 115 8.35 11.33 7.95
CA SER A 115 9.71 10.99 7.51
C SER A 115 9.71 9.69 6.69
N VAL A 116 10.74 9.50 5.87
CA VAL A 116 10.96 8.21 5.21
C VAL A 116 11.32 7.17 6.28
N SER A 117 10.69 5.98 6.21
CA SER A 117 10.97 4.96 7.22
C SER A 117 12.39 4.43 7.11
N THR A 118 12.96 4.05 8.26
CA THR A 118 14.31 3.48 8.34
C THR A 118 14.46 2.23 7.47
N GLU A 119 13.40 1.42 7.37
CA GLU A 119 13.33 0.25 6.49
C GLU A 119 13.41 0.63 5.00
N ARG A 120 12.74 1.71 4.59
CA ARG A 120 12.79 2.16 3.20
C ARG A 120 14.15 2.77 2.87
N LEU A 121 14.74 3.52 3.81
CA LEU A 121 16.11 4.04 3.69
C LEU A 121 17.13 2.91 3.59
N SER A 122 17.05 1.90 4.45
CA SER A 122 18.01 0.78 4.44
C SER A 122 17.96 -0.01 3.15
N LYS A 123 16.76 -0.29 2.61
CA LYS A 123 16.58 -0.90 1.29
C LYS A 123 17.18 -0.02 0.19
N ALA A 124 16.89 1.29 0.20
CA ALA A 124 17.43 2.21 -0.80
C ALA A 124 18.97 2.27 -0.78
N MET A 125 19.59 2.22 0.39
CA MET A 125 21.06 2.22 0.54
C MET A 125 21.72 0.90 0.11
N GLN A 126 20.96 -0.20 -0.01
CA GLN A 126 21.47 -1.47 -0.52
C GLN A 126 21.51 -1.52 -2.06
N ILE A 127 20.61 -0.79 -2.73
CA ILE A 127 20.51 -0.78 -4.21
C ILE A 127 21.86 -0.48 -4.89
N PRO A 128 22.62 0.58 -4.52
CA PRO A 128 23.92 0.85 -5.14
C PRO A 128 24.92 -0.30 -5.00
N LYS A 129 24.88 -1.03 -3.87
CA LYS A 129 25.79 -2.14 -3.60
C LYS A 129 25.51 -3.35 -4.49
N GLU A 130 24.27 -3.53 -4.90
CA GLU A 130 23.88 -4.59 -5.85
C GLU A 130 24.33 -4.24 -7.28
N PHE A 131 24.23 -2.97 -7.68
CA PHE A 131 24.75 -2.49 -8.96
C PHE A 131 26.27 -2.63 -9.06
N THR A 132 27.02 -2.41 -7.98
CA THR A 132 28.48 -2.62 -7.98
C THR A 132 28.89 -4.10 -8.02
N LYS A 133 28.00 -5.03 -7.68
CA LYS A 133 28.27 -6.48 -7.76
C LYS A 133 27.98 -7.08 -9.12
N THR A 134 27.11 -6.45 -9.91
CA THR A 134 26.74 -6.89 -11.27
C THR A 134 27.59 -6.27 -12.38
N ALA A 135 28.36 -5.22 -12.07
CA ALA A 135 29.43 -4.72 -12.93
C ALA A 135 30.67 -5.63 -12.83
N GLY A 136 30.67 -6.75 -13.56
CA GLY A 136 31.90 -7.48 -13.86
C GLY A 136 32.85 -6.65 -14.75
N PRO A 137 34.16 -6.97 -14.78
CA PRO A 137 35.15 -6.26 -15.57
C PRO A 137 35.06 -6.63 -17.06
N HIS A 138 34.05 -6.12 -17.75
CA HIS A 138 33.97 -6.02 -19.21
C HIS A 138 33.30 -4.65 -19.39
N TYR A 139 33.92 -3.58 -19.89
CA TYR A 139 34.63 -3.41 -21.13
C TYR A 139 35.64 -2.25 -20.95
N MET A 140 36.94 -2.53 -20.97
CA MET A 140 37.93 -1.50 -21.26
C MET A 140 39.21 -2.16 -21.79
N THR A 141 39.13 -2.66 -23.02
CA THR A 141 40.33 -2.95 -23.82
C THR A 141 40.06 -2.51 -25.26
N ASP A 142 41.03 -1.75 -25.76
CA ASP A 142 41.43 -1.60 -27.16
C ASP A 142 40.71 -0.57 -28.03
N CYS A 143 41.07 0.70 -27.81
CA CYS A 143 41.14 1.73 -28.85
C CYS A 143 42.40 2.60 -28.64
N VAL A 144 43.60 2.00 -28.67
CA VAL A 144 44.85 2.75 -28.93
C VAL A 144 45.72 1.90 -29.85
N GLY A 145 45.97 2.38 -31.06
CA GLY A 145 47.00 1.84 -31.96
C GLY A 145 46.50 1.44 -33.34
N VAL A 146 46.29 2.42 -34.22
CA VAL A 146 46.52 2.24 -35.66
C VAL A 146 47.59 3.26 -36.04
N GLU A 147 48.83 2.79 -36.17
CA GLU A 147 49.84 3.35 -37.07
C GLU A 147 50.05 2.34 -38.21
#